data_AF-A0A8H4GLK8-F1
#
_entry.id   AF-A0A8H4GLK8-F1
#
_cell.length_a   1.000
_cell.length_b   1.000
_cell.length_c   1.000
_cell.angle_alpha   90.00
_cell.angle_beta   90.00
_cell.angle_gamma   90.00
#
_symmetry.space_group_name_H-M   'P 1'
#
loop_
_entity.id
_entity.type
_entity.pdbx_description
1 polymer ?
#
loop_
_entity_poly.entity_id
_entity_poly.type
_entity_poly.pdbx_seq_one_letter_code
_entity_poly.pdbx_strand_id
1 'polypeptide(L)'
;MDNLPFEIKHMICASAMETGRETLQALSLANHTWYQAAVPFLYERLQLCLTTTARLQADVEQLLKHPLRKQYLRYLRRLDLVGRSGKQSLQLAALQEDEEGPIMLDNFLDRELWQRHTFRLCRRETTTPDYASLARFIAAVSNLRELNWVRALRFPQEVLDALHKYHPSGKLNLLYYYLQAWKYQGLSDKDIAVVTSPCLHSIRCYYYRNAGNDEVIESAILRSLSLAPNLKKVDLVLVPEIDFVDQRIYRFEPTDGASDTIARLETLSFSLNTAMSVQRFNQWRQKTDIGHLRTLSIGRIDEPALARTICGVAPSFQRLERLELNLRVTPRRSVEYWRSVEEMMKSLPPLKGLWLVGNRNASFISKVLSRHGATLESLGLDSRNIQHDVQTQRQTRPYYNAQEIARFANKCPVLRELHLIVHRVQGLAPEVNVYKAIGRFPSLVHLCVKLDYFPSAGDSHDNVAPSTIPDSLARYESAIVWEARALYINAVIDDRLAESIFNTILSSQSTRRLASLRLLPTSELQPQAPPLCVRAPYLTHFLHDFAVTRSSNSVSGVVDIKMTRTAFDYPARESSSFSVYGRDDILKWIWPKGITSFPLQDV
;
A
#
# COMPACT_ATOMS: atom_id res chain seq x y z
N MET A 1 -4.35 -22.77 30.70
CA MET A 1 -3.40 -22.38 29.63
C MET A 1 -2.16 -23.27 29.62
N ASP A 2 -1.54 -23.54 30.78
CA ASP A 2 -0.25 -24.24 30.81
C ASP A 2 -0.31 -25.74 30.51
N ASN A 3 -1.46 -26.38 30.76
CA ASN A 3 -1.70 -27.80 30.46
C ASN A 3 -2.15 -28.05 29.02
N LEU A 4 -2.17 -27.03 28.16
CA LEU A 4 -2.55 -27.23 26.76
C LEU A 4 -1.50 -28.08 26.03
N PRO A 5 -1.91 -28.99 25.12
CA PRO A 5 -1.00 -29.69 24.22
C PRO A 5 -0.15 -28.73 23.40
N PHE A 6 1.05 -29.16 23.03
CA PHE A 6 2.01 -28.32 22.29
C PHE A 6 1.43 -27.85 20.96
N GLU A 7 0.66 -28.69 20.27
CA GLU A 7 0.02 -28.40 18.99
C GLU A 7 -0.97 -27.24 19.12
N ILE A 8 -1.74 -27.24 20.21
CA ILE A 8 -2.71 -26.17 20.51
C ILE A 8 -1.97 -24.88 20.85
N LYS A 9 -0.91 -24.94 21.66
CA LYS A 9 -0.05 -23.77 21.94
C LYS A 9 0.56 -23.21 20.66
N HIS A 10 1.02 -24.07 19.75
CA HIS A 10 1.59 -23.69 18.47
C HIS A 10 0.56 -23.01 17.54
N MET A 11 -0.68 -23.52 17.48
CA MET A 11 -1.78 -22.85 16.76
C MET A 11 -2.12 -21.48 17.36
N ILE A 12 -2.12 -21.37 18.69
CA ILE A 12 -2.33 -20.10 19.38
C ILE A 12 -1.19 -19.13 19.08
N CYS A 13 0.07 -19.59 19.07
CA CYS A 13 1.21 -18.77 18.69
C CYS A 13 1.12 -18.30 17.22
N ALA A 14 0.66 -19.15 16.30
CA ALA A 14 0.42 -18.75 14.91
C ALA A 14 -0.63 -17.64 14.83
N SER A 15 -1.77 -17.78 15.52
CA SER A 15 -2.82 -16.76 15.56
C SER A 15 -2.38 -15.48 16.29
N ALA A 16 -1.57 -15.61 17.35
CA ALA A 16 -0.98 -14.46 18.03
C ALA A 16 -0.02 -13.69 17.11
N MET A 17 0.76 -14.41 16.28
CA MET A 17 1.63 -13.79 15.27
C MET A 17 0.83 -13.05 14.20
N GLU A 18 -0.34 -13.58 13.79
CA GLU A 18 -1.27 -12.87 12.88
C GLU A 18 -1.82 -11.57 13.50
N THR A 19 -1.95 -11.53 14.83
CA THR A 19 -2.39 -10.33 15.56
C THR A 19 -1.26 -9.32 15.71
N GLY A 20 -0.04 -9.78 16.02
CA GLY A 20 1.13 -8.94 16.13
C GLY A 20 2.33 -9.63 16.77
N ARG A 21 3.53 -9.18 16.39
CA ARG A 21 4.79 -9.73 16.95
C ARG A 21 4.89 -9.48 18.45
N GLU A 22 4.45 -8.32 18.92
CA GLU A 22 4.45 -7.95 20.34
C GLU A 22 3.56 -8.89 21.16
N THR A 23 2.37 -9.23 20.64
CA THR A 23 1.46 -10.19 21.28
C THR A 23 2.13 -11.56 21.44
N LEU A 24 2.80 -12.03 20.39
CA LEU A 24 3.54 -13.29 20.45
C LEU A 24 4.72 -13.20 21.43
N GLN A 25 5.43 -12.07 21.48
CA GLN A 25 6.52 -11.86 22.45
C GLN A 25 6.00 -11.89 23.88
N ALA A 26 4.93 -11.17 24.19
CA ALA A 26 4.29 -11.19 25.50
C ALA A 26 3.86 -12.61 25.89
N LEU A 27 3.26 -13.36 24.95
CA LEU A 27 2.89 -14.76 25.17
C LEU A 27 4.11 -15.65 25.44
N SER A 28 5.21 -15.43 24.71
CA SER A 28 6.45 -16.18 24.88
C SER A 28 7.11 -15.99 26.25
N LEU A 29 6.83 -14.87 26.93
CA LEU A 29 7.34 -14.56 28.26
C LEU A 29 6.52 -15.21 29.39
N ALA A 30 5.37 -15.82 29.08
CA ALA A 30 4.49 -16.40 30.10
C ALA A 30 5.13 -17.58 30.84
N ASN A 31 5.73 -18.53 30.11
CA ASN A 31 6.55 -19.62 30.67
C ASN A 31 7.36 -20.33 29.58
N HIS A 32 8.21 -21.27 30.00
CA HIS A 32 9.10 -22.02 29.11
C HIS A 32 8.37 -22.80 28.00
N THR A 33 7.19 -23.36 28.28
CA THR A 33 6.45 -24.14 27.25
C THR A 33 5.86 -23.23 26.17
N TRP A 34 5.38 -22.05 26.53
CA TRP A 34 4.95 -21.02 25.58
C TRP A 34 6.11 -20.44 24.81
N TYR A 35 7.25 -20.21 25.48
CA TYR A 35 8.48 -19.81 24.82
C TYR A 35 8.87 -20.83 23.73
N GLN A 36 8.91 -22.11 24.06
CA GLN A 36 9.23 -23.17 23.09
C GLN A 36 8.27 -23.22 21.90
N ALA A 37 6.96 -23.00 22.12
CA ALA A 37 5.97 -22.96 21.05
C ALA A 37 6.09 -21.69 20.18
N ALA A 38 6.49 -20.56 20.76
CA ALA A 38 6.63 -19.27 20.06
C ALA A 38 7.95 -19.10 19.30
N VAL A 39 9.03 -19.72 19.79
CA VAL A 39 10.39 -19.62 19.23
C VAL A 39 10.45 -19.83 17.70
N PRO A 40 9.80 -20.84 17.09
CA PRO A 40 9.83 -21.02 15.64
C PRO A 40 9.36 -19.80 14.86
N PHE A 41 8.35 -19.09 15.36
CA PHE A 41 7.78 -17.89 14.74
C PHE A 41 8.63 -16.64 15.03
N LEU A 42 9.11 -16.48 16.27
CA LEU A 42 9.89 -15.31 16.69
C LEU A 42 11.22 -15.17 15.94
N TYR A 43 11.84 -16.31 15.60
CA TYR A 43 13.15 -16.39 14.95
C TYR A 43 13.08 -16.89 13.50
N GLU A 44 11.90 -16.94 12.91
CA GLU A 44 11.71 -17.34 11.51
C GLU A 44 12.39 -16.37 10.53
N ARG A 45 12.44 -15.09 10.89
CA ARG A 45 12.91 -13.99 10.06
C ARG A 45 14.15 -13.34 10.68
N LEU A 46 15.20 -13.16 9.88
CA LEU A 46 16.38 -12.40 10.24
C LEU A 46 16.63 -11.30 9.20
N GLN A 47 17.03 -10.13 9.69
CA GLN A 47 17.44 -9.01 8.84
C GLN A 47 18.90 -8.68 9.08
N LEU A 48 19.71 -8.59 8.02
CA LEU A 48 21.11 -8.20 8.07
C LEU A 48 21.35 -6.92 7.27
N CYS A 49 22.12 -6.00 7.86
CA CYS A 49 22.41 -4.70 7.27
C CYS A 49 23.79 -4.70 6.60
N LEU A 50 23.80 -4.59 5.28
CA LEU A 50 24.97 -4.64 4.41
C LEU A 50 25.62 -3.25 4.26
N THR A 51 26.05 -2.64 5.37
CA THR A 51 26.62 -1.27 5.32
C THR A 51 28.11 -1.25 5.04
N THR A 52 28.89 -2.08 5.72
CA THR A 52 30.36 -2.16 5.61
C THR A 52 30.82 -3.61 5.81
N THR A 53 31.96 -3.98 5.24
CA THR A 53 32.53 -5.34 5.40
C THR A 53 32.75 -5.68 6.87
N ALA A 54 33.39 -4.78 7.63
CA ALA A 54 33.69 -5.01 9.03
C ALA A 54 32.43 -5.27 9.88
N ARG A 55 31.35 -4.50 9.63
CA ARG A 55 30.09 -4.70 10.34
C ARG A 55 29.41 -6.01 9.95
N LEU A 56 29.34 -6.32 8.65
CA LEU A 56 28.77 -7.57 8.17
C LEU A 56 29.51 -8.77 8.76
N GLN A 57 30.83 -8.73 8.77
CA GLN A 57 31.65 -9.78 9.37
C GLN A 57 31.41 -9.90 10.88
N ALA A 58 31.37 -8.78 11.61
CA ALA A 58 31.07 -8.79 13.04
C ALA A 58 29.68 -9.37 13.33
N ASP A 59 28.64 -8.95 12.60
CA ASP A 59 27.26 -9.43 12.76
C ASP A 59 27.17 -10.93 12.47
N VAL A 60 27.78 -11.41 11.39
CA VAL A 60 27.83 -12.84 11.04
C VAL A 60 28.61 -13.65 12.09
N GLU A 61 29.77 -13.19 12.51
CA GLU A 61 30.58 -13.88 13.52
C GLU A 61 29.82 -13.96 14.85
N GLN A 62 29.09 -12.90 15.23
CA GLN A 62 28.24 -12.91 16.42
C GLN A 62 27.11 -13.94 16.30
N LEU A 63 26.52 -14.10 15.12
CA LEU A 63 25.46 -15.10 14.89
C LEU A 63 25.98 -16.54 14.91
N LEU A 64 27.17 -16.78 14.34
CA LEU A 64 27.74 -18.12 14.19
C LEU A 64 28.47 -18.62 15.45
N LYS A 65 29.16 -17.73 16.18
CA LYS A 65 29.96 -18.10 17.37
C LYS A 65 29.14 -18.09 18.66
N HIS A 66 28.12 -17.24 18.77
CA HIS A 66 27.35 -17.13 20.00
C HIS A 66 26.42 -18.36 20.17
N PRO A 67 26.57 -19.18 21.23
CA PRO A 67 25.89 -20.46 21.36
C PRO A 67 24.35 -20.33 21.34
N LEU A 68 23.79 -19.35 22.06
CA LEU A 68 22.35 -19.08 22.03
C LEU A 68 21.83 -18.68 20.64
N ARG A 69 22.54 -17.80 19.92
CA ARG A 69 22.11 -17.35 18.59
C ARG A 69 22.16 -18.47 17.56
N LYS A 70 23.21 -19.29 17.63
CA LYS A 70 23.37 -20.47 16.78
C LYS A 70 22.19 -21.44 16.92
N GLN A 71 21.65 -21.60 18.13
CA GLN A 71 20.47 -22.45 18.36
C GLN A 71 19.21 -21.92 17.67
N TYR A 72 19.09 -20.60 17.44
CA TYR A 72 17.93 -20.02 16.77
C TYR A 72 18.01 -20.11 15.24
N LEU A 73 19.20 -20.27 14.67
CA LEU A 73 19.40 -20.40 13.21
C LEU A 73 18.67 -21.61 12.61
N ARG A 74 18.37 -22.66 13.40
CA ARG A 74 17.56 -23.81 12.93
C ARG A 74 16.12 -23.43 12.60
N TYR A 75 15.60 -22.34 13.15
CA TYR A 75 14.26 -21.83 12.90
C TYR A 75 14.23 -20.80 11.78
N LEU A 76 15.39 -20.25 11.39
CA LEU A 76 15.47 -19.27 10.32
C LEU A 76 14.94 -19.86 9.00
N ARG A 77 13.94 -19.20 8.42
CA ARG A 77 13.36 -19.53 7.10
C ARG A 77 13.48 -18.37 6.13
N ARG A 78 13.51 -17.12 6.61
CA ARG A 78 13.55 -15.92 5.78
C ARG A 78 14.71 -15.01 6.18
N LEU A 79 15.53 -14.65 5.19
CA LEU A 79 16.64 -13.73 5.36
C LEU A 79 16.43 -12.46 4.52
N ASP A 80 16.34 -11.32 5.18
CA ASP A 80 16.25 -10.02 4.52
C ASP A 80 17.61 -9.33 4.54
N LEU A 81 18.18 -9.11 3.37
CA LEU A 81 19.48 -8.46 3.18
C LEU A 81 19.27 -7.03 2.73
N VAL A 82 19.58 -6.09 3.61
CA VAL A 82 19.22 -4.68 3.42
C VAL A 82 20.43 -3.76 3.41
N GLY A 83 20.36 -2.69 2.63
CA GLY A 83 21.30 -1.57 2.77
C GLY A 83 21.07 -0.78 4.07
N ARG A 84 21.89 0.23 4.36
CA ARG A 84 21.59 1.31 5.33
C ARG A 84 20.21 1.92 5.07
N SER A 85 19.95 2.15 3.81
CA SER A 85 18.71 2.61 3.20
C SER A 85 17.54 1.63 3.31
N GLY A 86 17.80 0.36 3.00
CA GLY A 86 16.84 -0.72 3.19
C GLY A 86 16.54 -0.96 4.67
N LYS A 87 17.49 -0.70 5.58
CA LYS A 87 17.26 -0.72 7.03
C LYS A 87 16.32 0.39 7.45
N GLN A 88 16.54 1.62 6.99
CA GLN A 88 15.59 2.71 7.24
C GLN A 88 14.23 2.45 6.58
N SER A 89 14.19 1.81 5.41
CA SER A 89 12.93 1.47 4.74
C SER A 89 12.18 0.34 5.42
N LEU A 90 12.88 -0.70 5.90
CA LEU A 90 12.30 -1.79 6.69
C LEU A 90 12.02 -1.38 8.13
N GLN A 91 12.77 -0.43 8.69
CA GLN A 91 12.45 0.18 9.97
C GLN A 91 11.26 1.12 9.83
N LEU A 92 11.14 1.89 8.75
CA LEU A 92 9.93 2.64 8.43
C LEU A 92 8.77 1.68 8.20
N ALA A 93 8.96 0.56 7.49
CA ALA A 93 7.92 -0.44 7.32
C ALA A 93 7.56 -1.17 8.62
N ALA A 94 8.52 -1.48 9.48
CA ALA A 94 8.29 -2.10 10.78
C ALA A 94 7.69 -1.09 11.79
N LEU A 95 8.11 0.17 11.73
CA LEU A 95 7.46 1.28 12.42
C LEU A 95 6.09 1.55 11.84
N GLN A 96 5.81 1.27 10.56
CA GLN A 96 4.46 1.32 9.99
C GLN A 96 3.64 0.09 10.40
N GLU A 97 4.23 -1.10 10.52
CA GLU A 97 3.58 -2.29 11.09
C GLU A 97 3.24 -2.07 12.58
N ASP A 98 4.13 -1.43 13.34
CA ASP A 98 3.95 -1.14 14.77
C ASP A 98 3.07 0.12 14.98
N GLU A 99 3.25 1.20 14.20
CA GLU A 99 2.51 2.46 14.31
C GLU A 99 1.15 2.40 13.62
N GLU A 100 0.99 1.83 12.41
CA GLU A 100 -0.28 1.85 11.65
C GLU A 100 -1.30 0.77 12.07
N GLY A 101 -1.02 -0.04 13.09
CA GLY A 101 -1.91 -1.12 13.54
C GLY A 101 -1.96 -2.32 12.58
N PRO A 102 -2.79 -3.36 12.85
CA PRO A 102 -2.69 -4.67 12.22
C PRO A 102 -2.68 -4.56 10.69
N ILE A 103 -1.74 -5.30 10.10
CA ILE A 103 -1.56 -5.48 8.67
C ILE A 103 -2.92 -5.88 8.08
N MET A 104 -3.43 -5.10 7.12
CA MET A 104 -4.64 -5.46 6.37
C MET A 104 -4.46 -6.88 5.81
N LEU A 105 -5.52 -7.69 5.77
CA LEU A 105 -5.47 -9.13 5.39
C LEU A 105 -4.67 -9.38 4.12
N ASP A 106 -4.69 -8.44 3.18
CA ASP A 106 -3.86 -8.46 1.99
C ASP A 106 -2.76 -7.38 2.05
N ASN A 107 -1.48 -7.79 1.93
CA ASN A 107 -0.30 -6.96 1.59
C ASN A 107 -0.43 -6.21 0.24
N PHE A 108 -1.63 -6.18 -0.32
CA PHE A 108 -2.03 -5.56 -1.58
C PHE A 108 -2.12 -4.03 -1.44
N LEU A 109 -2.50 -3.52 -0.26
CA LEU A 109 -2.66 -2.07 -0.01
C LEU A 109 -1.37 -1.36 0.38
N ASP A 110 -0.47 -2.09 1.03
CA ASP A 110 0.87 -1.62 1.39
C ASP A 110 1.68 -1.17 0.16
N ARG A 111 1.39 -1.74 -1.02
CA ARG A 111 2.15 -1.46 -2.25
C ARG A 111 2.36 0.03 -2.55
N GLU A 112 1.39 0.91 -2.29
CA GLU A 112 1.55 2.34 -2.62
C GLU A 112 2.32 3.16 -1.57
N LEU A 113 2.17 2.87 -0.27
CA LEU A 113 2.95 3.52 0.78
C LEU A 113 4.43 3.11 0.67
N TRP A 114 4.68 1.84 0.34
CA TRP A 114 6.01 1.31 0.08
C TRP A 114 6.68 1.93 -1.17
N GLN A 115 5.92 2.34 -2.19
CA GLN A 115 6.43 2.91 -3.44
C GLN A 115 7.13 4.26 -3.26
N ARG A 116 6.69 5.11 -2.32
CA ARG A 116 7.27 6.45 -2.12
C ARG A 116 8.53 6.46 -1.24
N HIS A 117 8.63 5.55 -0.27
CA HIS A 117 9.69 5.61 0.76
C HIS A 117 10.92 4.75 0.46
N THR A 118 10.74 3.53 -0.07
CA THR A 118 11.86 2.62 -0.37
C THR A 118 12.83 3.23 -1.41
N PHE A 119 12.28 3.93 -2.41
CA PHE A 119 13.04 4.49 -3.52
C PHE A 119 14.02 5.61 -3.11
N ARG A 120 13.61 6.54 -2.24
CA ARG A 120 14.44 7.69 -1.85
C ARG A 120 15.69 7.27 -1.06
N LEU A 121 15.62 6.16 -0.35
CA LEU A 121 16.66 5.76 0.59
C LEU A 121 17.76 4.96 -0.10
N CYS A 122 17.46 4.06 -1.04
CA CYS A 122 18.39 3.06 -1.60
C CYS A 122 19.57 3.59 -2.43
N ARG A 123 19.74 4.91 -2.53
CA ARG A 123 20.56 5.56 -3.55
C ARG A 123 21.93 6.07 -3.09
N ARG A 124 22.20 6.14 -1.79
CA ARG A 124 23.43 6.76 -1.23
C ARG A 124 24.53 5.78 -0.80
N GLU A 125 24.41 4.49 -1.09
CA GLU A 125 25.41 3.51 -0.66
C GLU A 125 26.39 3.16 -1.77
N THR A 126 27.63 3.63 -1.64
CA THR A 126 28.76 3.30 -2.53
C THR A 126 29.61 2.14 -2.02
N THR A 127 29.39 1.66 -0.80
CA THR A 127 30.19 0.58 -0.21
C THR A 127 29.62 -0.79 -0.59
N THR A 128 30.38 -1.53 -1.39
CA THR A 128 30.17 -2.96 -1.65
C THR A 128 30.95 -3.76 -0.60
N PRO A 129 30.29 -4.30 0.44
CA PRO A 129 30.97 -5.15 1.41
C PRO A 129 31.45 -6.44 0.75
N ASP A 130 32.47 -7.06 1.33
CA ASP A 130 32.85 -8.43 0.98
C ASP A 130 31.75 -9.39 1.46
N TYR A 131 31.18 -10.14 0.52
CA TYR A 131 30.06 -11.05 0.77
C TYR A 131 30.51 -12.46 1.17
N ALA A 132 31.82 -12.75 1.25
CA ALA A 132 32.32 -14.06 1.67
C ALA A 132 31.78 -14.48 3.04
N SER A 133 31.71 -13.56 4.01
CA SER A 133 31.12 -13.84 5.32
C SER A 133 29.63 -14.16 5.23
N LEU A 134 28.90 -13.51 4.34
CA LEU A 134 27.48 -13.79 4.11
C LEU A 134 27.27 -15.16 3.42
N ALA A 135 28.10 -15.52 2.45
CA ALA A 135 28.06 -16.85 1.83
C ALA A 135 28.32 -17.96 2.87
N ARG A 136 29.30 -17.76 3.78
CA ARG A 136 29.52 -18.67 4.93
C ARG A 136 28.31 -18.75 5.84
N PHE A 137 27.64 -17.63 6.11
CA PHE A 137 26.44 -17.61 6.93
C PHE A 137 25.30 -18.42 6.28
N ILE A 138 25.03 -18.21 4.98
CA ILE A 138 23.99 -18.95 4.25
C ILE A 138 24.28 -20.44 4.25
N ALA A 139 25.55 -20.83 4.09
CA ALA A 139 25.98 -22.24 4.18
C ALA A 139 25.70 -22.86 5.56
N ALA A 140 25.74 -22.07 6.63
CA ALA A 140 25.55 -22.54 8.00
C ALA A 140 24.06 -22.64 8.41
N VAL A 141 23.16 -21.96 7.70
CA VAL A 141 21.71 -22.05 7.93
C VAL A 141 21.20 -23.31 7.25
N SER A 142 20.34 -24.09 7.90
CA SER A 142 19.93 -25.42 7.42
C SER A 142 18.64 -25.44 6.58
N ASN A 143 17.81 -24.41 6.65
CA ASN A 143 16.44 -24.46 6.13
C ASN A 143 15.98 -23.10 5.56
N LEU A 144 16.87 -22.39 4.87
CA LEU A 144 16.53 -21.09 4.31
C LEU A 144 15.54 -21.29 3.14
N ARG A 145 14.32 -20.77 3.30
CA ARG A 145 13.24 -20.87 2.30
C ARG A 145 13.15 -19.62 1.44
N GLU A 146 13.52 -18.47 1.98
CA GLU A 146 13.36 -17.18 1.31
C GLU A 146 14.54 -16.25 1.61
N LEU A 147 15.06 -15.62 0.56
CA LEU A 147 16.07 -14.57 0.64
C LEU A 147 15.57 -13.34 -0.11
N ASN A 148 15.42 -12.24 0.62
CA ASN A 148 15.02 -10.95 0.06
C ASN A 148 16.24 -10.03 -0.08
N TRP A 149 16.51 -9.61 -1.31
CA TRP A 149 17.55 -8.62 -1.60
C TRP A 149 16.93 -7.24 -1.74
N VAL A 150 17.19 -6.39 -0.73
CA VAL A 150 16.63 -5.03 -0.62
C VAL A 150 17.73 -4.00 -0.79
N ARG A 151 18.44 -4.06 -1.93
CA ARG A 151 19.48 -3.11 -2.31
C ARG A 151 19.45 -2.85 -3.80
N ALA A 152 19.58 -1.57 -4.17
CA ALA A 152 19.73 -1.14 -5.57
C ALA A 152 21.15 -1.37 -6.12
N LEU A 153 21.68 -2.57 -5.90
CA LEU A 153 22.99 -3.03 -6.37
C LEU A 153 22.85 -4.43 -6.98
N ARG A 154 23.81 -4.80 -7.84
CA ARG A 154 23.89 -6.15 -8.41
C ARG A 154 23.91 -7.19 -7.29
N PHE A 155 23.17 -8.29 -7.51
CA PHE A 155 23.19 -9.43 -6.62
C PHE A 155 24.56 -10.12 -6.65
N PRO A 156 25.22 -10.34 -5.50
CA PRO A 156 26.57 -10.89 -5.46
C PRO A 156 26.61 -12.37 -5.84
N GLN A 157 27.60 -12.75 -6.67
CA GLN A 157 27.74 -14.11 -7.21
C GLN A 157 28.02 -15.12 -6.10
N GLU A 158 28.85 -14.76 -5.12
CA GLU A 158 29.26 -15.64 -4.02
C GLU A 158 28.06 -16.05 -3.15
N VAL A 159 27.07 -15.16 -3.03
CA VAL A 159 25.81 -15.41 -2.31
C VAL A 159 24.88 -16.26 -3.17
N LEU A 160 24.85 -16.04 -4.49
CA LEU A 160 24.08 -16.87 -5.42
C LEU A 160 24.59 -18.31 -5.42
N ASP A 161 25.91 -18.51 -5.49
CA ASP A 161 26.55 -19.82 -5.47
C ASP A 161 26.26 -20.56 -4.15
N ALA A 162 26.32 -19.85 -3.02
CA ALA A 162 25.94 -20.41 -1.73
C ALA A 162 24.45 -20.80 -1.68
N LEU A 163 23.57 -19.97 -2.26
CA LEU A 163 22.14 -20.29 -2.32
C LEU A 163 21.90 -21.55 -3.17
N HIS A 164 22.49 -21.65 -4.36
CA HIS A 164 22.36 -22.84 -5.21
C HIS A 164 22.91 -24.10 -4.55
N LYS A 165 24.05 -23.99 -3.86
CA LYS A 165 24.71 -25.13 -3.24
C LYS A 165 23.97 -25.65 -2.01
N TYR A 166 23.50 -24.76 -1.13
CA TYR A 166 22.97 -25.14 0.19
C TYR A 166 21.44 -25.06 0.27
N HIS A 167 20.79 -24.25 -0.57
CA HIS A 167 19.34 -23.99 -0.56
C HIS A 167 18.75 -23.96 -1.98
N PRO A 168 18.88 -25.03 -2.78
CA PRO A 168 18.47 -25.03 -4.19
C PRO A 168 16.97 -24.80 -4.40
N SER A 169 16.13 -25.12 -3.40
CA SER A 169 14.68 -24.85 -3.41
C SER A 169 14.31 -23.49 -2.81
N GLY A 170 15.29 -22.69 -2.39
CA GLY A 170 15.08 -21.38 -1.80
C GLY A 170 14.52 -20.38 -2.81
N LYS A 171 13.71 -19.44 -2.33
CA LYS A 171 13.14 -18.35 -3.13
C LYS A 171 14.01 -17.10 -3.00
N LEU A 172 14.56 -16.65 -4.12
CA LEU A 172 15.25 -15.38 -4.25
C LEU A 172 14.27 -14.31 -4.74
N ASN A 173 14.12 -13.26 -3.95
CA ASN A 173 13.30 -12.11 -4.28
C ASN A 173 14.18 -10.87 -4.41
N LEU A 174 14.17 -10.24 -5.58
CA LEU A 174 14.93 -9.03 -5.86
C LEU A 174 13.98 -7.83 -5.77
N LEU A 175 13.99 -7.10 -4.66
CA LEU A 175 13.14 -5.91 -4.48
C LEU A 175 13.63 -4.73 -5.34
N TYR A 176 14.91 -4.76 -5.70
CA TYR A 176 15.50 -3.89 -6.71
C TYR A 176 16.18 -4.77 -7.74
N TYR A 177 15.45 -5.05 -8.81
CA TYR A 177 16.03 -5.70 -9.96
C TYR A 177 16.99 -4.71 -10.63
N TYR A 178 18.27 -5.05 -10.65
CA TYR A 178 19.32 -4.22 -11.22
C TYR A 178 20.25 -5.11 -12.05
N LEU A 179 20.30 -4.87 -13.35
CA LEU A 179 21.20 -5.55 -14.28
C LEU A 179 22.25 -4.57 -14.79
N GLN A 180 23.51 -4.99 -14.92
CA GLN A 180 24.55 -4.12 -15.48
C GLN A 180 24.33 -3.87 -16.98
N ALA A 181 23.63 -4.78 -17.68
CA ALA A 181 23.17 -4.61 -19.07
C ALA A 181 22.42 -3.30 -19.34
N TRP A 182 21.89 -2.67 -18.29
CA TRP A 182 21.24 -1.37 -18.36
C TRP A 182 22.22 -0.22 -18.63
N LYS A 183 23.54 -0.49 -18.63
CA LYS A 183 24.61 0.49 -18.89
C LYS A 183 25.49 0.15 -20.10
N TYR A 184 25.51 -1.11 -20.59
CA TYR A 184 26.44 -1.59 -21.63
C TYR A 184 25.76 -2.62 -22.57
N GLN A 185 26.35 -2.86 -23.76
CA GLN A 185 25.84 -3.74 -24.83
C GLN A 185 25.83 -5.24 -24.43
N GLY A 186 24.91 -5.65 -23.56
CA GLY A 186 24.61 -7.06 -23.24
C GLY A 186 24.56 -7.40 -21.75
N LEU A 187 23.93 -8.55 -21.43
CA LEU A 187 23.95 -9.13 -20.09
C LEU A 187 25.33 -9.72 -19.78
N SER A 188 25.93 -9.30 -18.67
CA SER A 188 27.16 -9.96 -18.19
C SER A 188 26.86 -11.39 -17.73
N ASP A 189 27.86 -12.28 -17.74
CA ASP A 189 27.70 -13.67 -17.27
C ASP A 189 27.13 -13.74 -15.85
N LYS A 190 27.52 -12.79 -14.99
CA LYS A 190 26.98 -12.66 -13.63
C LYS A 190 25.51 -12.26 -13.60
N ASP A 191 25.07 -11.41 -14.52
CA ASP A 191 23.66 -11.04 -14.63
C ASP A 191 22.85 -12.23 -15.17
N ILE A 192 23.36 -12.92 -16.19
CA ILE A 192 22.73 -14.14 -16.73
C ILE A 192 22.58 -15.21 -15.64
N ALA A 193 23.59 -15.42 -14.80
CA ALA A 193 23.52 -16.39 -13.70
C ALA A 193 22.38 -16.08 -12.71
N VAL A 194 22.13 -14.81 -12.43
CA VAL A 194 21.01 -14.39 -11.58
C VAL A 194 19.68 -14.61 -12.28
N VAL A 195 19.55 -14.23 -13.56
CA VAL A 195 18.29 -14.34 -14.32
C VAL A 195 17.90 -15.81 -14.52
N THR A 196 18.86 -16.66 -14.83
CA THR A 196 18.66 -18.09 -15.08
C THR A 196 18.60 -18.91 -13.78
N SER A 197 18.79 -18.28 -12.63
CA SER A 197 18.78 -18.93 -11.32
C SER A 197 17.45 -19.67 -11.09
N PRO A 198 17.48 -20.97 -10.76
CA PRO A 198 16.26 -21.70 -10.40
C PRO A 198 15.64 -21.18 -9.10
N CYS A 199 16.40 -20.44 -8.29
CA CYS A 199 15.88 -19.82 -7.07
C CYS A 199 15.13 -18.51 -7.35
N LEU A 200 15.30 -17.86 -8.51
CA LEU A 200 14.70 -16.56 -8.78
C LEU A 200 13.17 -16.66 -8.84
N HIS A 201 12.49 -16.04 -7.85
CA HIS A 201 11.05 -16.18 -7.65
C HIS A 201 10.28 -14.88 -7.87
N SER A 202 10.88 -13.73 -7.52
CA SER A 202 10.25 -12.41 -7.65
C SER A 202 11.24 -11.35 -8.09
N ILE A 203 10.81 -10.47 -8.99
CA ILE A 203 11.54 -9.26 -9.37
C ILE A 203 10.64 -8.03 -9.21
N ARG A 204 11.20 -6.96 -8.66
CA ARG A 204 10.61 -5.62 -8.64
C ARG A 204 11.55 -4.64 -9.30
N CYS A 205 11.06 -3.92 -10.29
CA CYS A 205 11.83 -3.00 -11.09
C CYS A 205 11.26 -1.59 -10.98
N TYR A 206 12.13 -0.61 -10.78
CA TYR A 206 11.75 0.80 -10.73
C TYR A 206 12.19 1.49 -12.03
N TYR A 207 11.30 2.26 -12.65
CA TYR A 207 11.61 3.00 -13.87
C TYR A 207 11.01 4.41 -13.83
N TYR A 208 11.49 5.28 -14.72
CA TYR A 208 11.12 6.70 -14.79
C TYR A 208 10.41 7.00 -16.10
N ARG A 209 9.62 8.09 -16.13
CA ARG A 209 8.89 8.53 -17.33
C ARG A 209 9.78 9.22 -18.38
N ASN A 210 11.07 9.42 -18.12
CA ASN A 210 11.99 10.06 -19.06
C ASN A 210 12.05 9.28 -20.40
N ALA A 211 12.03 10.02 -21.52
CA ALA A 211 11.87 9.50 -22.87
C ALA A 211 12.83 8.34 -23.22
N GLY A 212 12.28 7.12 -23.30
CA GLY A 212 12.93 5.91 -23.84
C GLY A 212 13.43 4.88 -22.82
N ASN A 213 13.36 5.14 -21.51
CA ASN A 213 13.88 4.20 -20.50
C ASN A 213 12.92 3.04 -20.19
N ASP A 214 11.62 3.27 -20.33
CA ASP A 214 10.56 2.30 -20.07
C ASP A 214 10.60 1.12 -21.05
N GLU A 215 10.73 1.41 -22.36
CA GLU A 215 10.81 0.37 -23.40
C GLU A 215 12.00 -0.57 -23.21
N VAL A 216 13.15 -0.03 -22.79
CA VAL A 216 14.38 -0.81 -22.62
C VAL A 216 14.30 -1.71 -21.39
N ILE A 217 13.81 -1.17 -20.27
CA ILE A 217 13.62 -1.91 -19.02
C ILE A 217 12.62 -3.04 -19.22
N GLU A 218 11.49 -2.75 -19.87
CA GLU A 218 10.47 -3.77 -20.16
C GLU A 218 10.99 -4.84 -21.10
N SER A 219 11.72 -4.45 -22.15
CA SER A 219 12.33 -5.41 -23.08
C SER A 219 13.32 -6.34 -22.37
N ALA A 220 14.09 -5.83 -21.40
CA ALA A 220 14.99 -6.66 -20.59
C ALA A 220 14.22 -7.62 -19.68
N ILE A 221 13.09 -7.18 -19.11
CA ILE A 221 12.25 -8.03 -18.27
C ILE A 221 11.56 -9.12 -19.11
N LEU A 222 10.99 -8.78 -20.27
CA LEU A 222 10.38 -9.74 -21.18
C LEU A 222 11.36 -10.84 -21.62
N ARG A 223 12.66 -10.52 -21.76
CA ARG A 223 13.71 -11.55 -21.95
C ARG A 223 13.99 -12.34 -20.68
N SER A 224 14.00 -11.68 -19.54
CA SER A 224 14.20 -12.37 -18.26
C SER A 224 13.11 -13.42 -18.02
N LEU A 225 11.88 -13.16 -18.47
CA LEU A 225 10.77 -14.12 -18.40
C LEU A 225 11.05 -15.44 -19.13
N SER A 226 11.70 -15.41 -20.29
CA SER A 226 11.99 -16.63 -21.05
C SER A 226 13.16 -17.44 -20.48
N LEU A 227 14.01 -16.79 -19.68
CA LEU A 227 15.21 -17.36 -19.07
C LEU A 227 15.02 -17.81 -17.61
N ALA A 228 14.00 -17.30 -16.91
CA ALA A 228 13.77 -17.54 -15.48
C ALA A 228 12.62 -18.54 -15.26
N PRO A 229 12.90 -19.86 -15.16
CA PRO A 229 11.85 -20.89 -15.18
C PRO A 229 10.92 -20.87 -13.96
N ASN A 230 11.40 -20.39 -12.81
CA ASN A 230 10.67 -20.39 -11.54
C ASN A 230 10.17 -19.00 -11.12
N LEU A 231 10.30 -18.00 -12.00
CA LEU A 231 9.82 -16.66 -11.74
C LEU A 231 8.29 -16.67 -11.67
N LYS A 232 7.74 -16.18 -10.55
CA LYS A 232 6.28 -16.12 -10.30
C LYS A 232 5.74 -14.70 -10.17
N LYS A 233 6.58 -13.74 -9.81
CA LYS A 233 6.12 -12.37 -9.50
C LYS A 233 6.97 -11.32 -10.22
N VAL A 234 6.29 -10.45 -10.95
CA VAL A 234 6.88 -9.28 -11.61
C VAL A 234 6.14 -8.03 -11.16
N ASP A 235 6.91 -7.04 -10.71
CA ASP A 235 6.38 -5.75 -10.26
C ASP A 235 7.14 -4.59 -10.92
N LEU A 236 6.42 -3.76 -11.67
CA LEU A 236 6.94 -2.64 -12.42
C LEU A 236 6.46 -1.34 -11.76
N VAL A 237 7.38 -0.64 -11.11
CA VAL A 237 7.10 0.56 -10.33
C VAL A 237 7.55 1.81 -11.09
N LEU A 238 6.59 2.65 -11.48
CA LEU A 238 6.86 3.97 -12.04
C LEU A 238 7.17 4.96 -10.91
N VAL A 239 8.36 5.54 -10.94
CA VAL A 239 8.82 6.54 -9.99
C VAL A 239 8.54 7.94 -10.55
N PRO A 240 7.86 8.84 -9.82
CA PRO A 240 7.69 10.23 -10.22
C PRO A 240 9.04 10.91 -10.44
N GLU A 241 9.12 11.76 -11.46
CA GLU A 241 10.29 12.62 -11.68
C GLU A 241 10.49 13.52 -10.45
N ILE A 242 11.54 13.26 -9.68
CA ILE A 242 12.03 14.15 -8.63
C ILE A 242 13.46 14.48 -9.01
N ASP A 243 13.72 15.70 -9.50
CA ASP A 243 15.02 16.37 -9.72
C ASP A 243 16.20 15.48 -10.15
N PHE A 244 15.93 14.40 -10.88
CA PHE A 244 16.93 13.41 -11.19
C PHE A 244 16.88 13.03 -12.66
N VAL A 245 17.88 13.51 -13.37
CA VAL A 245 18.25 13.01 -14.68
C VAL A 245 19.06 11.74 -14.43
N ASP A 246 18.41 10.57 -14.55
CA ASP A 246 19.18 9.34 -14.74
C ASP A 246 19.82 9.39 -16.12
N GLN A 247 21.02 9.94 -16.20
CA GLN A 247 21.82 10.01 -17.43
C GLN A 247 22.32 8.64 -17.89
N ARG A 248 21.93 7.54 -17.23
CA ARG A 248 22.25 6.18 -17.67
C ARG A 248 21.53 5.93 -18.99
N ILE A 249 22.32 5.79 -20.06
CA ILE A 249 21.86 5.42 -21.38
C ILE A 249 21.58 3.92 -21.37
N TYR A 250 20.31 3.55 -21.29
CA TYR A 250 19.88 2.17 -21.42
C TYR A 250 19.90 1.81 -22.91
N ARG A 251 21.05 1.39 -23.45
CA ARG A 251 21.13 0.83 -24.80
C ARG A 251 21.11 -0.68 -24.70
N PHE A 252 19.92 -1.26 -24.85
CA PHE A 252 19.78 -2.69 -25.09
C PHE A 252 19.40 -2.89 -26.55
N GLU A 253 20.35 -3.30 -27.38
CA GLU A 253 20.04 -3.76 -28.73
C GLU A 253 19.47 -5.18 -28.66
N PRO A 254 18.35 -5.47 -29.35
CA PRO A 254 17.85 -6.83 -29.40
C PRO A 254 18.84 -7.74 -30.12
N THR A 255 19.47 -8.65 -29.38
CA THR A 255 20.14 -9.80 -30.00
C THR A 255 19.08 -10.87 -30.31
N ASP A 256 19.09 -11.36 -31.54
CA ASP A 256 18.20 -12.41 -32.03
C ASP A 256 18.47 -13.74 -31.29
N GLY A 257 17.39 -14.41 -30.85
CA GLY A 257 17.49 -15.69 -30.12
C GLY A 257 16.54 -15.85 -28.93
N ALA A 258 15.47 -15.05 -28.83
CA ALA A 258 14.50 -15.20 -27.75
C ALA A 258 13.74 -16.54 -27.90
N SER A 259 13.95 -17.45 -26.95
CA SER A 259 13.12 -18.65 -26.77
C SER A 259 11.63 -18.29 -26.68
N ASP A 260 10.77 -19.12 -27.26
CA ASP A 260 9.29 -19.03 -27.18
C ASP A 260 8.73 -19.54 -25.84
N THR A 261 9.57 -19.66 -24.81
CA THR A 261 9.14 -20.03 -23.48
C THR A 261 8.19 -19.00 -22.89
N ILE A 262 6.96 -19.43 -22.62
CA ILE A 262 5.91 -18.62 -21.98
C ILE A 262 6.07 -18.71 -20.47
N ALA A 263 6.22 -17.57 -19.80
CA ALA A 263 6.35 -17.51 -18.35
C ALA A 263 5.02 -17.78 -17.64
N ARG A 264 5.06 -18.58 -16.57
CA ARG A 264 3.89 -18.91 -15.73
C ARG A 264 3.87 -18.07 -14.46
N LEU A 265 3.60 -16.78 -14.64
CA LEU A 265 3.51 -15.81 -13.55
C LEU A 265 2.22 -16.01 -12.74
N GLU A 266 2.31 -15.80 -11.43
CA GLU A 266 1.16 -15.70 -10.52
C GLU A 266 0.79 -14.23 -10.26
N THR A 267 1.77 -13.32 -10.34
CA THR A 267 1.56 -11.88 -10.15
C THR A 267 2.26 -11.09 -11.25
N LEU A 268 1.48 -10.27 -11.95
CA LEU A 268 1.98 -9.25 -12.87
C LEU A 268 1.40 -7.91 -12.46
N SER A 269 2.27 -6.94 -12.18
CA SER A 269 1.84 -5.63 -11.74
C SER A 269 2.59 -4.50 -12.42
N PHE A 270 1.83 -3.49 -12.82
CA PHE A 270 2.31 -2.20 -13.27
C PHE A 270 1.81 -1.13 -12.29
N SER A 271 2.59 -0.08 -12.03
CA SER A 271 2.11 1.06 -11.25
C SER A 271 0.81 1.62 -11.82
N LEU A 272 -0.10 2.06 -10.94
CA LEU A 272 -1.37 2.68 -11.33
C LEU A 272 -1.23 3.95 -12.17
N ASN A 273 -0.04 4.54 -12.21
CA ASN A 273 0.29 5.73 -13.00
C ASN A 273 0.78 5.42 -14.41
N THR A 274 0.96 4.14 -14.70
CA THR A 274 1.47 3.64 -15.95
C THR A 274 0.31 3.49 -16.93
N ALA A 275 0.37 4.21 -18.06
CA ALA A 275 -0.59 4.01 -19.13
C ALA A 275 -0.35 2.67 -19.81
N MET A 276 -1.39 1.84 -19.92
CA MET A 276 -1.35 0.60 -20.68
C MET A 276 -1.97 0.82 -22.06
N SER A 277 -1.27 0.37 -23.10
CA SER A 277 -1.77 0.34 -24.48
C SER A 277 -2.14 -1.09 -24.89
N VAL A 278 -2.93 -1.23 -25.95
CA VAL A 278 -3.28 -2.54 -26.54
C VAL A 278 -2.02 -3.30 -26.98
N GLN A 279 -1.07 -2.61 -27.63
CA GLN A 279 0.18 -3.19 -28.09
C GLN A 279 0.99 -3.75 -26.92
N ARG A 280 1.17 -2.94 -25.87
CA ARG A 280 1.94 -3.35 -24.68
C ARG A 280 1.27 -4.52 -23.97
N PHE A 281 -0.05 -4.47 -23.77
CA PHE A 281 -0.80 -5.59 -23.19
C PHE A 281 -0.60 -6.89 -23.99
N ASN A 282 -0.66 -6.82 -25.32
CA ASN A 282 -0.46 -7.99 -26.18
C ASN A 282 0.98 -8.52 -26.14
N GLN A 283 2.00 -7.65 -26.07
CA GLN A 283 3.40 -8.07 -25.92
C GLN A 283 3.60 -8.88 -24.63
N TRP A 284 3.05 -8.40 -23.50
CA TRP A 284 3.12 -9.12 -22.23
C TRP A 284 2.34 -10.43 -22.25
N ARG A 285 1.17 -10.45 -22.90
CA ARG A 285 0.37 -11.67 -23.09
C ARG A 285 1.08 -12.72 -23.95
N GLN A 286 1.86 -12.32 -24.95
CA GLN A 286 2.61 -13.27 -25.78
C GLN A 286 3.73 -13.98 -25.00
N LYS A 287 4.26 -13.35 -23.95
CA LYS A 287 5.36 -13.89 -23.12
C LYS A 287 4.90 -14.44 -21.77
N THR A 288 3.61 -14.34 -21.45
CA THR A 288 3.05 -14.75 -20.15
C THR A 288 1.79 -15.57 -20.33
N ASP A 289 1.72 -16.70 -19.63
CA ASP A 289 0.51 -17.51 -19.56
C ASP A 289 -0.48 -16.85 -18.60
N ILE A 290 -1.42 -16.09 -19.16
CA ILE A 290 -2.44 -15.35 -18.40
C ILE A 290 -3.41 -16.26 -17.63
N GLY A 291 -3.49 -17.56 -17.95
CA GLY A 291 -4.32 -18.51 -17.22
C GLY A 291 -3.76 -18.86 -15.84
N HIS A 292 -2.47 -18.63 -15.61
CA HIS A 292 -1.82 -18.85 -14.32
C HIS A 292 -1.84 -17.63 -13.40
N LEU A 293 -2.20 -16.45 -13.91
CA LEU A 293 -2.22 -15.22 -13.13
C LEU A 293 -3.31 -15.27 -12.06
N ARG A 294 -2.91 -14.97 -10.82
CA ARG A 294 -3.82 -14.77 -9.67
C ARG A 294 -4.04 -13.30 -9.36
N THR A 295 -3.01 -12.49 -9.57
CA THR A 295 -3.04 -11.05 -9.32
C THR A 295 -2.58 -10.30 -10.55
N LEU A 296 -3.41 -9.37 -11.01
CA LEU A 296 -3.12 -8.51 -12.15
C LEU A 296 -3.35 -7.05 -11.79
N SER A 297 -2.35 -6.22 -11.98
CA SER A 297 -2.48 -4.76 -11.90
C SER A 297 -2.01 -4.19 -13.23
N ILE A 298 -2.94 -3.65 -14.03
CA ILE A 298 -2.68 -3.25 -15.43
C ILE A 298 -2.20 -1.80 -15.51
N GLY A 299 -2.27 -1.05 -14.42
CA GLY A 299 -2.06 0.39 -14.43
C GLY A 299 -3.33 1.12 -14.88
N ARG A 300 -3.15 2.12 -15.74
CA ARG A 300 -4.21 3.01 -16.22
C ARG A 300 -4.76 2.59 -17.57
N ILE A 301 -6.10 2.52 -17.67
CA ILE A 301 -6.82 2.30 -18.93
C ILE A 301 -7.27 3.65 -19.46
N ASP A 302 -6.62 4.15 -20.52
CA ASP A 302 -6.96 5.43 -21.16
C ASP A 302 -7.90 5.28 -22.37
N GLU A 303 -7.95 4.09 -22.98
CA GLU A 303 -8.66 3.85 -24.23
C GLU A 303 -9.64 2.67 -24.14
N PRO A 304 -10.84 2.78 -24.75
CA PRO A 304 -11.83 1.69 -24.76
C PRO A 304 -11.33 0.44 -25.48
N ALA A 305 -10.43 0.58 -26.45
CA ALA A 305 -9.85 -0.54 -27.20
C ALA A 305 -9.09 -1.52 -26.29
N LEU A 306 -8.41 -1.03 -25.26
CA LEU A 306 -7.75 -1.90 -24.28
C LEU A 306 -8.77 -2.70 -23.48
N ALA A 307 -9.83 -2.06 -22.98
CA ALA A 307 -10.89 -2.74 -22.24
C ALA A 307 -11.57 -3.83 -23.10
N ARG A 308 -11.84 -3.54 -24.38
CA ARG A 308 -12.35 -4.54 -25.33
C ARG A 308 -11.37 -5.68 -25.58
N THR A 309 -10.07 -5.40 -25.65
CA THR A 309 -9.04 -6.42 -25.83
C THR A 309 -8.98 -7.35 -24.62
N ILE A 310 -9.01 -6.80 -23.40
CA ILE A 310 -9.07 -7.58 -22.16
C ILE A 310 -10.37 -8.40 -22.10
N CYS A 311 -11.50 -7.81 -22.48
CA CYS A 311 -12.79 -8.50 -22.58
C CYS A 311 -12.71 -9.73 -23.51
N GLY A 312 -12.12 -9.57 -24.71
CA GLY A 312 -11.96 -10.66 -25.68
C GLY A 312 -11.10 -11.82 -25.20
N VAL A 313 -10.21 -11.59 -24.23
CA VAL A 313 -9.34 -12.63 -23.64
C VAL A 313 -9.77 -13.03 -22.23
N ALA A 314 -10.84 -12.44 -21.70
CA ALA A 314 -11.27 -12.64 -20.32
C ALA A 314 -11.48 -14.12 -19.93
N PRO A 315 -12.02 -15.00 -20.81
CA PRO A 315 -12.15 -16.43 -20.51
C PRO A 315 -10.81 -17.14 -20.26
N SER A 316 -9.69 -16.56 -20.70
CA SER A 316 -8.36 -17.13 -20.48
C SER A 316 -7.85 -16.88 -19.06
N PHE A 317 -8.41 -15.94 -18.29
CA PHE A 317 -8.04 -15.70 -16.89
C PHE A 317 -8.68 -16.72 -15.94
N GLN A 318 -8.22 -17.97 -15.98
CA GLN A 318 -8.84 -19.05 -15.22
C GLN A 318 -8.64 -18.96 -13.70
N ARG A 319 -7.56 -18.33 -13.25
CA ARG A 319 -7.14 -18.29 -11.84
C ARG A 319 -7.11 -16.87 -11.25
N LEU A 320 -7.61 -15.88 -11.98
CA LEU A 320 -7.52 -14.49 -11.56
C LEU A 320 -8.42 -14.26 -10.34
N GLU A 321 -7.78 -13.92 -9.22
CA GLU A 321 -8.45 -13.65 -7.94
C GLU A 321 -8.46 -12.14 -7.64
N ARG A 322 -7.44 -11.40 -8.09
CA ARG A 322 -7.24 -10.00 -7.71
C ARG A 322 -6.95 -9.11 -8.91
N LEU A 323 -7.61 -7.96 -8.95
CA LEU A 323 -7.47 -6.96 -10.02
C LEU A 323 -7.26 -5.55 -9.46
N GLU A 324 -6.26 -4.85 -10.00
CA GLU A 324 -5.99 -3.43 -9.75
C GLU A 324 -6.06 -2.62 -11.04
N LEU A 325 -6.84 -1.54 -11.06
CA LEU A 325 -6.94 -0.65 -12.22
C LEU A 325 -7.02 0.82 -11.83
N ASN A 326 -6.47 1.69 -12.67
CA ASN A 326 -6.75 3.12 -12.65
C ASN A 326 -7.68 3.47 -13.81
N LEU A 327 -8.90 3.89 -13.46
CA LEU A 327 -9.98 4.27 -14.36
C LEU A 327 -10.06 5.80 -14.41
N ARG A 328 -9.22 6.42 -15.23
CA ARG A 328 -9.19 7.87 -15.41
C ARG A 328 -10.28 8.28 -16.40
N VAL A 329 -11.12 9.23 -15.99
CA VAL A 329 -12.09 9.87 -16.90
C VAL A 329 -11.48 11.13 -17.48
N THR A 330 -11.24 11.17 -18.79
CA THR A 330 -11.17 12.44 -19.50
C THR A 330 -12.59 12.87 -19.86
N PRO A 331 -13.00 14.14 -19.61
CA PRO A 331 -14.40 14.60 -19.77
C PRO A 331 -15.01 14.38 -21.16
N ARG A 332 -14.17 14.20 -22.18
CA ARG A 332 -14.58 14.10 -23.59
C ARG A 332 -14.90 12.68 -24.07
N ARG A 333 -14.74 11.64 -23.25
CA ARG A 333 -14.81 10.23 -23.70
C ARG A 333 -15.66 9.31 -22.81
N SER A 334 -16.82 9.76 -22.33
CA SER A 334 -17.50 9.07 -21.22
C SER A 334 -18.24 7.78 -21.59
N VAL A 335 -19.12 7.78 -22.60
CA VAL A 335 -20.10 6.69 -22.73
C VAL A 335 -19.48 5.39 -23.27
N GLU A 336 -18.73 5.45 -24.37
CA GLU A 336 -18.12 4.26 -24.96
C GLU A 336 -17.04 3.63 -24.07
N TYR A 337 -16.26 4.49 -23.40
CA TYR A 337 -15.27 4.06 -22.42
C TYR A 337 -15.91 3.26 -21.30
N TRP A 338 -16.91 3.84 -20.62
CA TRP A 338 -17.58 3.16 -19.51
C TRP A 338 -18.29 1.88 -19.96
N ARG A 339 -18.91 1.88 -21.15
CA ARG A 339 -19.50 0.65 -21.72
C ARG A 339 -18.46 -0.45 -21.88
N SER A 340 -17.31 -0.13 -22.48
CA SER A 340 -16.24 -1.11 -22.73
C SER A 340 -15.63 -1.63 -21.43
N VAL A 341 -15.44 -0.76 -20.42
CA VAL A 341 -14.96 -1.16 -19.09
C VAL A 341 -16.00 -2.00 -18.35
N GLU A 342 -17.30 -1.67 -18.44
CA GLU A 342 -18.36 -2.49 -17.85
C GLU A 342 -18.43 -3.89 -18.47
N GLU A 343 -18.31 -3.99 -19.79
CA GLU A 343 -18.26 -5.28 -20.52
C GLU A 343 -17.02 -6.09 -20.11
N MET A 344 -15.86 -5.44 -20.03
CA MET A 344 -14.63 -6.04 -19.52
C MET A 344 -14.85 -6.62 -18.12
N MET A 345 -15.35 -5.83 -17.16
CA MET A 345 -15.58 -6.32 -15.79
C MET A 345 -16.58 -7.50 -15.76
N LYS A 346 -17.65 -7.45 -16.56
CA LYS A 346 -18.62 -8.56 -16.64
C LYS A 346 -18.02 -9.86 -17.17
N SER A 347 -17.07 -9.77 -18.11
CA SER A 347 -16.44 -10.92 -18.77
C SER A 347 -15.40 -11.62 -17.90
N LEU A 348 -14.83 -10.93 -16.91
CA LEU A 348 -13.86 -11.50 -15.98
C LEU A 348 -14.48 -12.55 -15.04
N PRO A 349 -13.68 -13.49 -14.52
CA PRO A 349 -14.12 -14.39 -13.46
C PRO A 349 -14.51 -13.60 -12.19
N PRO A 350 -15.36 -14.17 -11.32
CA PRO A 350 -15.62 -13.61 -9.99
C PRO A 350 -14.30 -13.40 -9.22
N LEU A 351 -14.10 -12.18 -8.72
CA LEU A 351 -12.85 -11.78 -8.08
C LEU A 351 -12.99 -11.86 -6.56
N LYS A 352 -11.88 -12.13 -5.88
CA LYS A 352 -11.74 -12.04 -4.42
C LYS A 352 -11.25 -10.68 -3.95
N GLY A 353 -10.41 -10.01 -4.75
CA GLY A 353 -9.92 -8.67 -4.46
C GLY A 353 -10.09 -7.72 -5.64
N LEU A 354 -10.61 -6.53 -5.39
CA LEU A 354 -10.78 -5.52 -6.41
C LEU A 354 -10.37 -4.15 -5.90
N TRP A 355 -9.39 -3.55 -6.55
CA TRP A 355 -8.97 -2.20 -6.28
C TRP A 355 -9.04 -1.37 -7.54
N LEU A 356 -9.66 -0.23 -7.38
CA LEU A 356 -9.95 0.61 -8.51
C LEU A 356 -9.70 2.05 -8.07
N VAL A 357 -8.97 2.77 -8.91
CA VAL A 357 -8.59 4.16 -8.69
C VAL A 357 -9.24 5.06 -9.75
N GLY A 358 -9.51 6.31 -9.38
CA GLY A 358 -10.07 7.33 -10.26
C GLY A 358 -11.56 7.58 -10.03
N ASN A 359 -12.09 8.61 -10.69
CA ASN A 359 -13.48 9.06 -10.49
C ASN A 359 -14.47 8.12 -11.19
N ARG A 360 -15.27 7.39 -10.40
CA ARG A 360 -16.32 6.50 -10.91
C ARG A 360 -17.64 6.79 -10.21
N ASN A 361 -18.74 6.68 -10.97
CA ASN A 361 -20.07 6.86 -10.39
C ASN A 361 -20.57 5.58 -9.70
N ALA A 362 -21.52 5.73 -8.78
CA ALA A 362 -22.08 4.61 -8.03
C ALA A 362 -22.82 3.58 -8.90
N SER A 363 -23.37 4.01 -10.05
CA SER A 363 -24.05 3.11 -10.99
C SER A 363 -23.08 2.08 -11.58
N PHE A 364 -21.91 2.53 -12.02
CA PHE A 364 -20.82 1.67 -12.49
C PHE A 364 -20.40 0.66 -11.41
N ILE A 365 -20.10 1.14 -10.20
CA ILE A 365 -19.72 0.27 -9.07
C ILE A 365 -20.81 -0.77 -8.79
N SER A 366 -22.06 -0.34 -8.74
CA SER A 366 -23.19 -1.22 -8.51
C SER A 366 -23.28 -2.35 -9.55
N LYS A 367 -23.01 -2.08 -10.83
CA LYS A 367 -22.95 -3.11 -11.88
C LYS A 367 -21.78 -4.06 -11.68
N VAL A 368 -20.58 -3.55 -11.38
CA VAL A 368 -19.39 -4.35 -11.08
C VAL A 368 -19.64 -5.28 -9.89
N LEU A 369 -20.18 -4.76 -8.79
CA LEU A 369 -20.49 -5.55 -7.60
C LEU A 369 -21.61 -6.58 -7.83
N SER A 370 -22.46 -6.39 -8.84
CA SER A 370 -23.45 -7.42 -9.20
C SER A 370 -22.80 -8.70 -9.76
N ARG A 371 -21.58 -8.57 -10.31
CA ARG A 371 -20.80 -9.69 -10.85
C ARG A 371 -19.85 -10.27 -9.80
N HIS A 372 -19.09 -9.42 -9.11
CA HIS A 372 -18.00 -9.87 -8.24
C HIS A 372 -18.35 -9.84 -6.75
N GLY A 373 -19.40 -9.12 -6.33
CA GLY A 373 -19.68 -8.85 -4.91
C GLY A 373 -19.83 -10.10 -4.05
N ALA A 374 -20.45 -11.16 -4.58
CA ALA A 374 -20.65 -12.42 -3.85
C ALA A 374 -19.34 -13.12 -3.44
N THR A 375 -18.23 -12.87 -4.14
CA THR A 375 -16.92 -13.48 -3.88
C THR A 375 -15.88 -12.50 -3.36
N LEU A 376 -16.17 -11.19 -3.36
CA LEU A 376 -15.22 -10.16 -2.96
C LEU A 376 -14.97 -10.18 -1.46
N GLU A 377 -13.72 -10.45 -1.10
CA GLU A 377 -13.17 -10.38 0.26
C GLU A 377 -12.50 -9.03 0.53
N SER A 378 -11.90 -8.39 -0.49
CA SER A 378 -11.30 -7.06 -0.40
C SER A 378 -11.77 -6.11 -1.51
N LEU A 379 -12.15 -4.88 -1.14
CA LEU A 379 -12.62 -3.85 -2.06
C LEU A 379 -11.99 -2.51 -1.71
N GLY A 380 -11.37 -1.87 -2.69
CA GLY A 380 -10.92 -0.49 -2.53
C GLY A 380 -11.38 0.44 -3.64
N LEU A 381 -11.91 1.57 -3.18
CA LEU A 381 -12.47 2.63 -4.00
C LEU A 381 -11.70 3.91 -3.71
N ASP A 382 -10.67 4.15 -4.50
CA ASP A 382 -9.79 5.29 -4.34
C ASP A 382 -10.09 6.37 -5.39
N SER A 383 -10.49 7.55 -4.96
CA SER A 383 -10.83 8.66 -5.86
C SER A 383 -9.64 9.56 -6.19
N ARG A 384 -8.43 9.27 -5.69
CA ARG A 384 -7.24 10.10 -5.94
C ARG A 384 -6.95 10.24 -7.43
N ASN A 385 -6.60 11.46 -7.82
CA ASN A 385 -6.01 11.71 -9.13
C ASN A 385 -4.49 11.61 -9.00
N ILE A 386 -3.91 10.51 -9.48
CA ILE A 386 -2.47 10.26 -9.31
C ILE A 386 -1.59 11.01 -10.36
N GLN A 387 -2.12 12.03 -11.04
CA GLN A 387 -1.33 12.92 -11.90
C GLN A 387 -1.47 14.39 -11.47
N HIS A 388 -0.33 15.08 -11.37
CA HIS A 388 -0.21 16.49 -11.02
C HIS A 388 -0.58 17.46 -12.17
N ASP A 389 -0.75 16.97 -13.40
CA ASP A 389 -0.79 17.82 -14.61
C ASP A 389 -2.17 18.26 -15.10
N VAL A 390 -3.26 17.86 -14.46
CA VAL A 390 -4.59 18.30 -14.92
C VAL A 390 -5.26 19.17 -13.88
N GLN A 391 -5.43 20.44 -14.26
CA GLN A 391 -6.41 21.37 -13.68
C GLN A 391 -7.77 20.66 -13.67
N THR A 392 -8.10 20.06 -12.53
CA THR A 392 -9.39 19.42 -12.32
C THR A 392 -10.43 20.53 -12.30
N GLN A 393 -11.19 20.66 -13.40
CA GLN A 393 -12.49 21.33 -13.40
C GLN A 393 -13.28 20.85 -12.17
N ARG A 394 -14.04 21.77 -11.55
CA ARG A 394 -14.93 21.52 -10.40
C ARG A 394 -15.84 20.31 -10.67
N GLN A 395 -15.35 19.09 -10.41
CA GLN A 395 -16.08 17.87 -10.66
C GLN A 395 -17.02 17.61 -9.47
N THR A 396 -18.24 17.27 -9.82
CA THR A 396 -19.31 16.84 -8.93
C THR A 396 -18.87 15.63 -8.10
N ARG A 397 -18.85 15.82 -6.77
CA ARG A 397 -18.81 14.85 -5.66
C ARG A 397 -18.36 13.42 -6.04
N PRO A 398 -17.07 13.09 -5.88
CA PRO A 398 -16.55 11.73 -6.08
C PRO A 398 -16.86 10.79 -4.88
N TYR A 399 -17.78 11.18 -3.99
CA TYR A 399 -18.10 10.43 -2.77
C TYR A 399 -19.40 9.65 -2.96
N TYR A 400 -19.44 8.46 -2.34
CA TYR A 400 -20.65 7.66 -2.28
C TYR A 400 -21.49 8.09 -1.09
N ASN A 401 -22.77 8.33 -1.31
CA ASN A 401 -23.68 8.62 -0.21
C ASN A 401 -24.06 7.33 0.55
N ALA A 402 -24.70 7.49 1.71
CA ALA A 402 -25.12 6.39 2.57
C ALA A 402 -26.01 5.35 1.85
N GLN A 403 -26.89 5.78 0.94
CA GLN A 403 -27.77 4.88 0.21
C GLN A 403 -26.97 4.02 -0.80
N GLU A 404 -25.98 4.62 -1.46
CA GLU A 404 -25.09 3.92 -2.39
C GLU A 404 -24.21 2.90 -1.67
N ILE A 405 -23.61 3.28 -0.54
CA ILE A 405 -22.80 2.38 0.29
C ILE A 405 -23.65 1.22 0.82
N ALA A 406 -24.88 1.48 1.28
CA ALA A 406 -25.80 0.42 1.68
C ALA A 406 -26.13 -0.55 0.54
N ARG A 407 -26.29 -0.05 -0.69
CA ARG A 407 -26.49 -0.91 -1.88
C ARG A 407 -25.25 -1.75 -2.18
N PHE A 408 -24.05 -1.23 -1.92
CA PHE A 408 -22.80 -2.00 -2.06
C PHE A 408 -22.73 -3.12 -1.02
N ALA A 409 -23.05 -2.83 0.24
CA ALA A 409 -23.08 -3.80 1.32
C ALA A 409 -23.98 -5.01 0.99
N ASN A 410 -25.17 -4.75 0.43
CA ASN A 410 -26.11 -5.81 0.03
C ASN A 410 -25.56 -6.75 -1.06
N LYS A 411 -24.59 -6.30 -1.85
CA LYS A 411 -23.97 -7.10 -2.92
C LYS A 411 -22.71 -7.82 -2.46
N CYS A 412 -22.16 -7.45 -1.30
CA CYS A 412 -20.86 -7.88 -0.82
C CYS A 412 -20.95 -8.60 0.54
N PRO A 413 -21.57 -9.80 0.60
CA PRO A 413 -21.83 -10.50 1.86
C PRO A 413 -20.57 -11.03 2.56
N VAL A 414 -19.50 -11.29 1.81
CA VAL A 414 -18.25 -11.89 2.32
C VAL A 414 -17.11 -10.87 2.43
N LEU A 415 -17.37 -9.58 2.20
CA LEU A 415 -16.33 -8.55 2.22
C LEU A 415 -15.77 -8.38 3.63
N ARG A 416 -14.45 -8.60 3.76
CA ARG A 416 -13.69 -8.51 5.02
C ARG A 416 -12.87 -7.24 5.10
N GLU A 417 -12.47 -6.69 3.96
CA GLU A 417 -11.62 -5.51 3.86
C GLU A 417 -12.23 -4.47 2.94
N LEU A 418 -12.35 -3.24 3.43
CA LEU A 418 -12.90 -2.12 2.67
C LEU A 418 -11.99 -0.90 2.78
N HIS A 419 -11.74 -0.27 1.64
CA HIS A 419 -11.11 1.04 1.56
C HIS A 419 -11.97 2.02 0.78
N LEU A 420 -12.24 3.17 1.36
CA LEU A 420 -13.01 4.24 0.71
C LEU A 420 -12.61 5.62 1.20
N ILE A 421 -13.01 6.64 0.44
CA ILE A 421 -12.91 8.05 0.84
C ILE A 421 -14.27 8.50 1.36
N VAL A 422 -14.28 9.12 2.54
CA VAL A 422 -15.44 9.77 3.16
C VAL A 422 -15.18 11.26 3.22
N HIS A 423 -16.16 12.05 2.78
CA HIS A 423 -16.14 13.50 2.90
C HIS A 423 -16.50 13.91 4.32
N ARG A 424 -15.62 14.70 4.95
CA ARG A 424 -15.85 15.25 6.29
C ARG A 424 -16.80 16.44 6.19
N VAL A 425 -17.87 16.39 6.99
CA VAL A 425 -18.84 17.48 7.09
C VAL A 425 -19.08 17.76 8.56
N GLN A 426 -17.99 17.92 9.32
CA GLN A 426 -18.00 18.32 10.74
C GLN A 426 -18.86 17.40 11.65
N GLY A 427 -18.99 16.11 11.31
CA GLY A 427 -19.82 15.18 12.07
C GLY A 427 -21.33 15.34 11.86
N LEU A 428 -21.76 16.09 10.84
CA LEU A 428 -23.18 16.25 10.50
C LEU A 428 -23.81 14.96 9.95
N ALA A 429 -25.14 14.93 9.93
CA ALA A 429 -25.93 13.77 9.52
C ALA A 429 -25.51 13.09 8.19
N PRO A 430 -25.14 13.82 7.11
CA PRO A 430 -24.68 13.18 5.88
C PRO A 430 -23.41 12.32 6.08
N GLU A 431 -22.47 12.78 6.90
CA GLU A 431 -21.24 12.04 7.25
C GLU A 431 -21.58 10.84 8.14
N VAL A 432 -22.36 11.05 9.21
CA VAL A 432 -22.76 10.00 10.15
C VAL A 432 -23.51 8.86 9.45
N ASN A 433 -24.39 9.19 8.51
CA ASN A 433 -25.14 8.20 7.74
C ASN A 433 -24.23 7.33 6.85
N VAL A 434 -23.10 7.86 6.39
CA VAL A 434 -22.09 7.07 5.67
C VAL A 434 -21.46 6.04 6.59
N TYR A 435 -21.05 6.41 7.80
CA TYR A 435 -20.52 5.45 8.78
C TYR A 435 -21.54 4.38 9.16
N LYS A 436 -22.80 4.75 9.40
CA LYS A 436 -23.90 3.80 9.63
C LYS A 436 -24.09 2.85 8.43
N ALA A 437 -23.95 3.34 7.20
CA ALA A 437 -24.05 2.53 5.99
C ALA A 437 -22.86 1.56 5.83
N ILE A 438 -21.65 1.94 6.24
CA ILE A 438 -20.48 1.04 6.26
C ILE A 438 -20.68 -0.09 7.28
N GLY A 439 -21.39 0.16 8.38
CA GLY A 439 -21.78 -0.90 9.32
C GLY A 439 -22.62 -2.02 8.68
N ARG A 440 -23.29 -1.76 7.55
CA ARG A 440 -24.15 -2.76 6.89
C ARG A 440 -23.39 -3.90 6.21
N PHE A 441 -22.06 -3.83 6.10
CA PHE A 441 -21.26 -4.94 5.57
C PHE A 441 -21.13 -6.05 6.64
N PRO A 442 -21.74 -7.22 6.44
CA PRO A 442 -21.90 -8.21 7.50
C PRO A 442 -20.58 -8.92 7.88
N SER A 443 -19.62 -8.99 6.95
CA SER A 443 -18.35 -9.69 7.18
C SER A 443 -17.16 -8.76 7.37
N LEU A 444 -17.37 -7.44 7.44
CA LEU A 444 -16.29 -6.45 7.48
C LEU A 444 -15.49 -6.59 8.77
N VAL A 445 -14.16 -6.75 8.62
CA VAL A 445 -13.20 -6.92 9.72
C VAL A 445 -12.21 -5.76 9.75
N HIS A 446 -11.71 -5.34 8.58
CA HIS A 446 -10.71 -4.29 8.46
C HIS A 446 -11.23 -3.18 7.56
N LEU A 447 -11.08 -1.95 8.03
CA LEU A 447 -11.57 -0.77 7.33
C LEU A 447 -10.48 0.30 7.28
N CYS A 448 -10.25 0.85 6.10
CA CYS A 448 -9.45 2.05 5.94
C CYS A 448 -10.32 3.16 5.34
N VAL A 449 -10.46 4.26 6.06
CA VAL A 449 -11.20 5.44 5.63
C VAL A 449 -10.23 6.58 5.41
N LYS A 450 -10.17 7.05 4.17
CA LYS A 450 -9.55 8.33 3.85
C LYS A 450 -10.57 9.44 4.10
N LEU A 451 -10.29 10.30 5.08
CA LEU A 451 -11.14 11.41 5.44
C LEU A 451 -10.75 12.63 4.62
N ASP A 452 -11.53 12.93 3.59
CA ASP A 452 -11.35 14.17 2.84
C ASP A 452 -11.80 15.34 3.71
N TYR A 453 -10.85 16.19 4.05
CA TYR A 453 -11.10 17.34 4.92
C TYR A 453 -11.39 18.62 4.15
N PHE A 454 -11.28 18.62 2.81
CA PHE A 454 -11.44 19.83 2.02
C PHE A 454 -12.93 20.18 1.83
N PRO A 455 -13.39 21.37 2.27
CA PRO A 455 -14.81 21.74 2.17
C PRO A 455 -15.29 21.84 0.72
N SER A 456 -16.57 21.52 0.50
CA SER A 456 -17.25 21.63 -0.79
C SER A 456 -18.29 22.76 -0.75
N ALA A 457 -18.50 23.42 -1.90
CA ALA A 457 -19.45 24.54 -2.03
C ALA A 457 -20.92 24.18 -1.71
N GLY A 458 -21.25 22.90 -1.57
CA GLY A 458 -22.59 22.42 -1.20
C GLY A 458 -22.65 21.76 0.18
N ASP A 459 -21.62 21.95 1.01
CA ASP A 459 -21.63 21.49 2.39
C ASP A 459 -22.50 22.40 3.25
N SER A 460 -23.20 21.82 4.21
CA SER A 460 -23.89 22.59 5.23
C SER A 460 -22.84 23.27 6.12
N HIS A 461 -22.96 24.59 6.30
CA HIS A 461 -22.17 25.29 7.30
C HIS A 461 -22.59 24.84 8.71
N ASP A 462 -21.69 24.93 9.68
CA ASP A 462 -22.10 24.88 11.08
C ASP A 462 -23.13 25.99 11.32
N ASN A 463 -24.10 25.74 12.21
CA ASN A 463 -25.22 26.66 12.53
C ASN A 463 -24.76 27.95 13.25
N VAL A 464 -23.49 28.33 13.09
CA VAL A 464 -22.87 29.47 13.71
C VAL A 464 -23.31 30.73 12.94
N ALA A 465 -23.92 31.68 13.65
CA ALA A 465 -24.45 32.88 13.01
C ALA A 465 -23.33 33.75 12.41
N PRO A 466 -23.51 34.37 11.23
CA PRO A 466 -22.52 35.26 10.63
C PRO A 466 -22.09 36.42 11.53
N SER A 467 -22.96 36.85 12.46
CA SER A 467 -22.67 37.89 13.46
C SER A 467 -21.63 37.47 14.51
N THR A 468 -21.20 36.21 14.52
CA THR A 468 -20.17 35.70 15.43
C THR A 468 -18.77 35.67 14.82
N ILE A 469 -18.63 36.08 13.55
CA ILE A 469 -17.32 36.25 12.91
C ILE A 469 -16.57 37.36 13.66
N PRO A 470 -15.37 37.08 14.23
CA PRO A 470 -14.57 38.10 14.90
C PRO A 470 -14.27 39.29 14.01
N ASP A 471 -14.28 40.51 14.58
CA ASP A 471 -13.96 41.75 13.86
C ASP A 471 -12.59 41.70 13.17
N SER A 472 -11.63 40.95 13.75
CA SER A 472 -10.30 40.77 13.16
C SER A 472 -10.33 40.01 11.82
N LEU A 473 -11.40 39.26 11.55
CA LEU A 473 -11.65 38.55 10.30
C LEU A 473 -12.57 39.30 9.34
N ALA A 474 -13.20 40.40 9.76
CA ALA A 474 -14.15 41.17 8.94
C ALA A 474 -13.54 41.77 7.66
N ARG A 475 -12.20 41.87 7.59
CA ARG A 475 -11.47 42.31 6.38
C ARG A 475 -11.43 41.25 5.27
N TYR A 476 -11.79 40.00 5.56
CA TYR A 476 -11.84 38.91 4.59
C TYR A 476 -13.29 38.67 4.14
N GLU A 477 -13.45 38.17 2.92
CA GLU A 477 -14.75 37.74 2.42
C GLU A 477 -15.31 36.61 3.30
N SER A 478 -16.56 36.73 3.72
CA SER A 478 -17.20 35.79 4.65
C SER A 478 -17.16 34.35 4.15
N ALA A 479 -17.39 34.13 2.85
CA ALA A 479 -17.31 32.82 2.22
C ALA A 479 -15.94 32.16 2.41
N ILE A 480 -14.86 32.92 2.26
CA ILE A 480 -13.48 32.44 2.43
C ILE A 480 -13.20 32.12 3.91
N VAL A 481 -13.72 32.92 4.84
CA VAL A 481 -13.62 32.68 6.28
C VAL A 481 -14.33 31.38 6.69
N TRP A 482 -15.53 31.15 6.15
CA TRP A 482 -16.30 29.92 6.38
C TRP A 482 -15.63 28.69 5.78
N GLU A 483 -15.09 28.80 4.58
CA GLU A 483 -14.34 27.71 3.94
C GLU A 483 -13.10 27.35 4.76
N ALA A 484 -12.32 28.34 5.20
CA ALA A 484 -11.17 28.10 6.07
C ALA A 484 -11.57 27.51 7.42
N ARG A 485 -12.66 27.98 8.03
CA ARG A 485 -13.20 27.41 9.27
C ARG A 485 -13.54 25.92 9.10
N ALA A 486 -14.30 25.58 8.06
CA ALA A 486 -14.67 24.20 7.78
C ALA A 486 -13.45 23.32 7.50
N LEU A 487 -12.48 23.84 6.74
CA LEU A 487 -11.21 23.16 6.46
C LEU A 487 -10.46 22.78 7.74
N TYR A 488 -10.30 23.73 8.67
CA TYR A 488 -9.61 23.45 9.94
C TYR A 488 -10.39 22.44 10.78
N ILE A 489 -11.71 22.61 10.95
CA ILE A 489 -12.54 21.67 11.72
C ILE A 489 -12.43 20.25 11.16
N ASN A 490 -12.55 20.10 9.84
CA ASN A 490 -12.52 18.80 9.19
C ASN A 490 -11.14 18.12 9.26
N ALA A 491 -10.06 18.91 9.29
CA ALA A 491 -8.68 18.43 9.33
C ALA A 491 -8.21 17.97 10.72
N VAL A 492 -8.94 18.32 11.79
CA VAL A 492 -8.67 17.82 13.14
C VAL A 492 -9.33 16.46 13.32
N ILE A 493 -8.49 15.46 13.61
CA ILE A 493 -8.90 14.12 14.02
C ILE A 493 -8.22 13.86 15.36
N ASP A 494 -8.98 13.38 16.34
CA ASP A 494 -8.47 13.01 17.67
C ASP A 494 -9.04 11.64 18.09
N ASP A 495 -8.56 11.13 19.22
CA ASP A 495 -8.96 9.82 19.76
C ASP A 495 -10.47 9.69 19.90
N ARG A 496 -11.15 10.75 20.37
CA ARG A 496 -12.60 10.75 20.61
C ARG A 496 -13.39 10.59 19.32
N LEU A 497 -13.00 11.30 18.27
CA LEU A 497 -13.64 11.14 16.96
C LEU A 497 -13.31 9.78 16.34
N ALA A 498 -12.06 9.32 16.44
CA ALA A 498 -11.67 8.01 15.93
C ALA A 498 -12.49 6.88 16.60
N GLU A 499 -12.66 6.96 17.92
CA GLU A 499 -13.52 6.08 18.70
C GLU A 499 -14.99 6.20 18.29
N SER A 500 -15.50 7.42 18.14
CA SER A 500 -16.89 7.68 17.76
C SER A 500 -17.23 7.11 16.38
N ILE A 501 -16.35 7.29 15.39
CA ILE A 501 -16.48 6.68 14.05
C ILE A 501 -16.48 5.16 14.17
N PHE A 502 -15.52 4.58 14.88
CA PHE A 502 -15.44 3.13 15.06
C PHE A 502 -16.71 2.56 15.69
N ASN A 503 -17.18 3.16 16.78
CA ASN A 503 -18.38 2.73 17.50
C ASN A 503 -19.65 2.92 16.67
N THR A 504 -19.75 3.98 15.88
CA THR A 504 -20.88 4.20 14.96
C THR A 504 -20.97 3.09 13.91
N ILE A 505 -19.84 2.68 13.34
CA ILE A 505 -19.78 1.59 12.36
C ILE A 505 -20.08 0.25 13.04
N LEU A 506 -19.41 -0.04 14.16
CA LEU A 506 -19.55 -1.29 14.89
C LEU A 506 -20.98 -1.51 15.42
N SER A 507 -21.62 -0.47 15.95
CA SER A 507 -23.01 -0.54 16.45
C SER A 507 -24.02 -0.77 15.32
N SER A 508 -23.72 -0.26 14.12
CA SER A 508 -24.53 -0.46 12.91
C SER A 508 -24.28 -1.83 12.25
N GLN A 509 -23.24 -2.55 12.67
CA GLN A 509 -22.89 -3.86 12.15
C GLN A 509 -23.56 -4.97 12.96
N SER A 510 -24.46 -5.72 12.31
CA SER A 510 -25.20 -6.82 12.95
C SER A 510 -24.30 -7.89 13.55
N THR A 511 -23.14 -8.13 12.95
CA THR A 511 -22.19 -9.18 13.37
C THR A 511 -21.12 -8.70 14.34
N ARG A 512 -20.93 -7.38 14.50
CA ARG A 512 -19.91 -6.75 15.35
C ARG A 512 -18.49 -7.33 15.17
N ARG A 513 -18.11 -7.62 13.93
CA ARG A 513 -16.84 -8.24 13.51
C ARG A 513 -15.73 -7.24 13.20
N LEU A 514 -16.03 -5.94 13.11
CA LEU A 514 -15.01 -4.91 12.90
C LEU A 514 -13.94 -5.01 13.99
N ALA A 515 -12.71 -5.27 13.56
CA ALA A 515 -11.55 -5.49 14.41
C ALA A 515 -10.54 -4.35 14.30
N SER A 516 -10.42 -3.73 13.12
CA SER A 516 -9.56 -2.56 12.93
C SER A 516 -10.17 -1.49 12.01
N LEU A 517 -9.88 -0.23 12.35
CA LEU A 517 -10.18 0.95 11.55
C LEU A 517 -8.91 1.81 11.44
N ARG A 518 -8.55 2.19 10.21
CA ARG A 518 -7.55 3.22 9.92
C ARG A 518 -8.24 4.48 9.42
N LEU A 519 -7.87 5.63 9.97
CA LEU A 519 -8.34 6.94 9.54
C LEU A 519 -7.16 7.74 9.00
N LEU A 520 -7.26 8.16 7.74
CA LEU A 520 -6.21 8.88 7.02
C LEU A 520 -6.77 10.22 6.50
N PRO A 521 -6.41 11.38 7.09
CA PRO A 521 -6.79 12.67 6.53
C PRO A 521 -6.15 12.85 5.15
N THR A 522 -6.95 13.28 4.16
CA THR A 522 -6.49 13.52 2.80
C THR A 522 -7.08 14.80 2.21
N SER A 523 -6.34 15.43 1.31
CA SER A 523 -6.80 16.52 0.42
C SER A 523 -6.50 16.20 -1.06
N GLU A 524 -6.21 14.94 -1.37
CA GLU A 524 -5.70 14.51 -2.68
C GLU A 524 -6.70 14.69 -3.84
N LEU A 525 -7.95 15.08 -3.54
CA LEU A 525 -8.96 15.47 -4.52
C LEU A 525 -8.80 16.91 -5.02
N GLN A 526 -7.97 17.72 -4.38
CA GLN A 526 -7.59 19.06 -4.84
C GLN A 526 -6.06 19.23 -4.89
N PRO A 527 -5.38 18.74 -5.95
CA PRO A 527 -3.92 18.82 -6.07
C PRO A 527 -3.37 20.25 -6.11
N GLN A 528 -4.23 21.24 -6.39
CA GLN A 528 -3.90 22.66 -6.45
C GLN A 528 -4.23 23.41 -5.14
N ALA A 529 -4.86 22.74 -4.18
CA ALA A 529 -5.17 23.35 -2.89
C ALA A 529 -3.85 23.66 -2.15
N PRO A 530 -3.70 24.87 -1.58
CA PRO A 530 -2.53 25.17 -0.77
C PRO A 530 -2.46 24.21 0.42
N PRO A 531 -1.26 23.76 0.83
CA PRO A 531 -1.12 22.90 2.00
C PRO A 531 -1.75 23.55 3.22
N LEU A 532 -2.36 22.75 4.09
CA LEU A 532 -2.91 23.22 5.36
C LEU A 532 -1.76 23.85 6.15
N CYS A 533 -1.78 25.17 6.32
CA CYS A 533 -0.65 25.89 6.87
C CYS A 533 -0.98 26.42 8.25
N VAL A 534 -0.50 25.67 9.25
CA VAL A 534 -0.77 25.84 10.67
C VAL A 534 0.55 26.19 11.37
N ARG A 535 0.53 27.10 12.35
CA ARG A 535 1.74 27.45 13.12
C ARG A 535 2.21 26.27 13.98
N ALA A 536 3.52 26.19 14.22
CA ALA A 536 4.19 25.15 14.99
C ALA A 536 3.47 24.67 16.29
N PRO A 537 2.96 25.55 17.18
CA PRO A 537 2.27 25.09 18.39
C PRO A 537 0.96 24.34 18.12
N TYR A 538 0.37 24.46 16.93
CA TYR A 538 -0.89 23.81 16.58
C TYR A 538 -0.70 22.62 15.64
N LEU A 539 0.47 22.45 14.99
CA LEU A 539 0.74 21.36 14.04
C LEU A 539 0.49 19.97 14.65
N THR A 540 0.69 19.82 15.96
CA THR A 540 0.47 18.59 16.73
C THR A 540 -0.99 18.21 16.93
N HIS A 541 -1.94 18.90 16.27
CA HIS A 541 -3.38 18.61 16.36
C HIS A 541 -4.04 18.33 15.00
N PHE A 542 -3.32 18.47 13.89
CA PHE A 542 -3.89 18.36 12.54
C PHE A 542 -3.30 17.19 11.77
N LEU A 543 -4.13 16.63 10.88
CA LEU A 543 -3.71 15.65 9.89
C LEU A 543 -3.04 14.40 10.51
N HIS A 544 -3.56 13.97 11.66
CA HIS A 544 -3.10 12.75 12.31
C HIS A 544 -3.77 11.51 11.71
N ASP A 545 -2.95 10.50 11.48
CA ASP A 545 -3.40 9.18 11.11
C ASP A 545 -3.74 8.40 12.39
N PHE A 546 -4.90 7.75 12.44
CA PHE A 546 -5.31 6.92 13.59
C PHE A 546 -5.50 5.47 13.19
N ALA A 547 -5.02 4.57 14.05
CA ALA A 547 -5.37 3.16 14.03
C ALA A 547 -6.15 2.84 15.29
N VAL A 548 -7.34 2.29 15.08
CA VAL A 548 -8.27 1.89 16.12
C VAL A 548 -8.39 0.39 16.04
N THR A 549 -8.04 -0.32 17.11
CA THR A 549 -8.05 -1.78 17.14
C THR A 549 -8.85 -2.29 18.33
N ARG A 550 -9.53 -3.42 18.13
CA ARG A 550 -10.28 -4.09 19.19
C ARG A 550 -9.55 -5.36 19.58
N SER A 551 -9.14 -5.44 20.85
CA SER A 551 -8.50 -6.65 21.39
C SER A 551 -9.49 -7.83 21.37
N SER A 552 -9.04 -8.97 20.86
CA SER A 552 -9.83 -10.21 20.84
C SER A 552 -10.10 -10.78 22.24
N ASN A 553 -9.36 -10.33 23.27
CA ASN A 553 -9.40 -10.88 24.63
C ASN A 553 -10.10 -9.98 25.66
N SER A 554 -10.60 -8.79 25.28
CA SER A 554 -11.27 -7.90 26.24
C SER A 554 -12.77 -8.21 26.36
N VAL A 555 -13.19 -8.54 27.58
CA VAL A 555 -14.60 -8.53 27.97
C VAL A 555 -15.06 -7.06 27.87
N SER A 556 -15.90 -6.79 26.88
CA SER A 556 -16.50 -5.48 26.56
C SER A 556 -15.55 -4.38 26.08
N GLY A 557 -15.79 -3.90 24.85
CA GLY A 557 -15.60 -2.50 24.45
C GLY A 557 -14.22 -1.85 24.48
N VAL A 558 -13.14 -2.50 24.95
CA VAL A 558 -11.83 -1.84 25.02
C VAL A 558 -11.26 -1.70 23.61
N VAL A 559 -11.16 -0.45 23.19
CA VAL A 559 -10.55 -0.02 21.93
C VAL A 559 -9.16 0.51 22.24
N ASP A 560 -8.15 -0.02 21.57
CA ASP A 560 -6.82 0.56 21.57
C ASP A 560 -6.72 1.54 20.40
N ILE A 561 -6.48 2.80 20.73
CA ILE A 561 -6.40 3.90 19.78
C ILE A 561 -4.96 4.36 19.77
N LYS A 562 -4.31 4.15 18.63
CA LYS A 562 -2.94 4.59 18.40
C LYS A 562 -2.97 5.74 17.39
N MET A 563 -2.40 6.87 17.79
CA MET A 563 -1.97 7.89 16.85
C MET A 563 -0.73 7.38 16.13
N THR A 564 -0.82 7.24 14.82
CA THR A 564 0.14 6.47 14.01
C THR A 564 1.11 7.37 13.25
N ARG A 565 0.74 8.64 13.04
CA ARG A 565 1.59 9.62 12.35
C ARG A 565 1.20 11.05 12.68
N THR A 566 2.21 11.92 12.79
CA THR A 566 2.11 13.38 12.64
C THR A 566 2.43 13.74 11.19
N ALA A 567 1.57 14.53 10.53
CA ALA A 567 1.79 14.94 9.15
C ALA A 567 3.19 15.53 8.93
N PHE A 568 3.76 15.22 7.77
CA PHE A 568 5.09 15.69 7.37
C PHE A 568 5.11 17.21 7.29
N ASP A 569 6.21 17.82 7.75
CA ASP A 569 6.61 19.20 7.43
C ASP A 569 6.67 19.34 5.90
N TYR A 570 5.57 19.74 5.28
CA TYR A 570 5.62 20.27 3.93
C TYR A 570 6.25 21.67 4.05
N PRO A 571 7.36 21.96 3.33
CA PRO A 571 7.82 23.33 3.21
C PRO A 571 6.68 24.13 2.56
N ALA A 572 6.00 24.95 3.36
CA ALA A 572 4.89 25.74 2.92
C ALA A 572 5.38 26.68 1.81
N ARG A 573 4.93 26.47 0.58
CA ARG A 573 4.86 27.58 -0.37
C ARG A 573 3.75 28.49 0.13
N GLU A 574 4.11 29.71 0.50
CA GLU A 574 3.18 30.77 0.88
C GLU A 574 2.30 31.15 -0.31
N SER A 575 1.20 30.42 -0.51
CA SER A 575 0.20 30.77 -1.53
C SER A 575 -1.22 30.65 -0.99
N SER A 576 -1.46 31.09 0.25
CA SER A 576 -2.82 31.13 0.80
C SER A 576 -3.40 32.53 0.78
N SER A 577 -4.71 32.63 0.59
CA SER A 577 -5.50 33.88 0.66
C SER A 577 -5.54 34.54 2.05
N PHE A 578 -5.04 33.89 3.11
CA PHE A 578 -4.98 34.44 4.47
C PHE A 578 -3.56 34.83 4.88
N SER A 579 -3.44 35.95 5.59
CA SER A 579 -2.23 36.25 6.36
C SER A 579 -2.11 35.29 7.54
N VAL A 580 -0.89 35.11 8.05
CA VAL A 580 -0.63 34.26 9.23
C VAL A 580 -1.54 34.63 10.42
N TYR A 581 -1.78 35.93 10.64
CA TYR A 581 -2.66 36.42 11.70
C TYR A 581 -4.14 36.04 11.49
N GLY A 582 -4.64 36.07 10.25
CA GLY A 582 -6.01 35.65 9.96
C GLY A 582 -6.26 34.17 10.27
N ARG A 583 -5.24 33.32 10.15
CA ARG A 583 -5.36 31.89 10.47
C ARG A 583 -5.44 31.65 11.99
N ASP A 584 -4.60 32.32 12.77
CA ASP A 584 -4.63 32.22 14.23
C ASP A 584 -5.97 32.71 14.81
N ASP A 585 -6.54 33.76 14.23
CA ASP A 585 -7.85 34.28 14.62
C ASP A 585 -8.97 33.26 14.32
N ILE A 586 -8.92 32.56 13.18
CA ILE A 586 -9.84 31.46 12.87
C ILE A 586 -9.68 30.32 13.89
N LEU A 587 -8.46 29.91 14.20
CA LEU A 587 -8.22 28.83 15.17
C LEU A 587 -8.73 29.19 16.57
N LYS A 588 -8.49 30.43 17.03
CA LYS A 588 -9.03 30.93 18.31
C LYS A 588 -10.55 31.03 18.32
N TRP A 589 -11.14 31.38 17.18
CA TRP A 589 -12.59 31.43 17.01
C TRP A 589 -13.24 30.05 17.06
N ILE A 590 -12.60 29.03 16.49
CA ILE A 590 -13.08 27.64 16.58
C ILE A 590 -12.83 27.08 17.98
N TRP A 591 -11.62 27.27 18.52
CA TRP A 591 -11.13 26.61 19.73
C TRP A 591 -10.54 27.59 20.75
N PRO A 592 -11.39 28.34 21.48
CA PRO A 592 -10.90 29.28 22.48
C PRO A 592 -10.24 28.60 23.70
N LYS A 593 -10.47 27.29 23.89
CA LYS A 593 -10.01 26.52 25.06
C LYS A 593 -9.21 25.25 24.71
N GLY A 594 -8.70 25.17 23.47
CA GLY A 594 -7.90 24.03 22.99
C GLY A 594 -8.53 23.29 21.82
N ILE A 595 -7.68 22.78 20.93
CA ILE A 595 -8.07 22.15 19.67
C ILE A 595 -8.55 20.72 19.94
N THR A 596 -9.80 20.46 19.58
CA THR A 596 -10.45 19.14 19.69
C THR A 596 -11.33 18.91 18.46
N SER A 597 -11.48 17.66 18.05
CA SER A 597 -12.33 17.34 16.91
C SER A 597 -13.80 17.64 17.24
N PHE A 598 -14.59 17.92 16.20
CA PHE A 598 -16.04 18.02 16.36
C PHE A 598 -16.63 16.60 16.45
N PRO A 599 -17.46 16.31 17.47
CA PRO A 599 -18.03 14.98 17.63
C PRO A 599 -19.02 14.67 16.51
N LEU A 600 -19.23 13.39 16.25
CA LEU A 600 -20.36 12.96 15.43
C LEU A 600 -21.65 13.39 16.12
N GLN A 601 -22.55 14.04 15.39
CA GLN A 601 -23.85 14.43 15.91
C GLN A 601 -24.77 13.21 15.93
N ASP A 602 -25.40 12.95 17.07
CA ASP A 602 -26.42 11.92 17.16
C ASP A 602 -27.58 12.29 16.22
N VAL A 603 -27.91 11.36 15.30
CA VAL A 603 -29.05 11.43 14.38
C VAL A 603 -30.01 10.31 14.67
#